data_AF-A0A158JSP6-F1
#
_entry.id   AF-A0A158JSP6-F1
#
_cell.length_a   1.000
_cell.length_b   1.000
_cell.length_c   1.000
_cell.angle_alpha   90.00
_cell.angle_beta   90.00
_cell.angle_gamma   90.00
#
_symmetry.space_group_name_H-M   'P 1'
#
loop_
_entity.id
_entity.type
_entity.pdbx_description
1 polymer ?
#
loop_
_entity_poly.entity_id
_entity_poly.type
_entity_poly.pdbx_seq_one_letter_code
_entity_poly.pdbx_strand_id
1 'polypeptide(L)'
;MPVIHLPNFRLSNLPAAAAVLLSCVTGAVAPSSALAQSAKPIDPGTSVSARPLDAAPSSEKSADAALKAGFVERQKVLDQRTEENNYRYGVKQHDCYSKFFVNHCLDKARNEMRDARQQIRQEQLALDDEQRAEHAKERDQQAAIKRAQYQAEAPQRAANEQASQKAFEDKQRQNALAAAQREGEAPQRAANQKAYDQKQADYQKKLDEARARGVQDAQERDEKAQRFEQKQQEAAQHRAEVEARQKEAARKAQEKAQQQEQERQEQLKLKQQQQQQQQQQGK
;
A
#
# COMPACT_ATOMS: atom_id res chain seq x y z
N MET A 1 -52.84 -7.98 -50.29
CA MET A 1 -52.54 -6.92 -49.31
C MET A 1 -52.62 -7.51 -47.91
N PRO A 2 -51.48 -7.83 -47.27
CA PRO A 2 -51.47 -8.28 -45.88
C PRO A 2 -51.32 -7.08 -44.94
N VAL A 3 -52.28 -6.93 -44.02
CA VAL A 3 -52.26 -5.93 -42.95
C VAL A 3 -51.38 -6.47 -41.82
N ILE A 4 -50.24 -5.83 -41.60
CA ILE A 4 -49.31 -6.16 -40.51
C ILE A 4 -49.75 -5.37 -39.26
N HIS A 5 -50.15 -6.11 -38.23
CA HIS A 5 -50.55 -5.57 -36.93
C HIS A 5 -49.32 -5.48 -36.01
N LEU A 6 -48.96 -4.27 -35.57
CA LEU A 6 -47.91 -4.04 -34.56
C LEU A 6 -48.49 -4.17 -33.14
N PRO A 7 -47.79 -4.82 -32.18
CA PRO A 7 -48.20 -4.82 -30.78
C PRO A 7 -47.70 -3.60 -30.01
N ASN A 8 -48.60 -3.07 -29.17
CA ASN A 8 -48.39 -2.00 -28.20
C ASN A 8 -47.40 -2.43 -27.10
N PHE A 9 -46.32 -1.66 -26.91
CA PHE A 9 -45.45 -1.76 -25.73
C PHE A 9 -46.06 -0.95 -24.57
N ARG A 10 -46.43 -1.65 -23.48
CA ARG A 10 -46.74 -1.04 -22.18
C ARG A 10 -45.50 -1.06 -21.28
N LEU A 11 -45.01 0.11 -20.91
CA LEU A 11 -44.03 0.29 -19.84
C LEU A 11 -44.77 0.27 -18.49
N SER A 12 -44.38 -0.66 -17.63
CA SER A 12 -44.88 -0.80 -16.27
C SER A 12 -43.81 -0.32 -15.29
N ASN A 13 -44.17 0.64 -14.44
CA ASN A 13 -43.37 1.12 -13.31
C ASN A 13 -43.33 0.06 -12.19
N LEU A 14 -42.19 -0.04 -11.51
CA LEU A 14 -42.02 -0.74 -10.23
C LEU A 14 -41.18 0.13 -9.28
N PRO A 15 -41.58 0.32 -8.01
CA PRO A 15 -40.78 0.98 -6.99
C PRO A 15 -40.30 0.03 -5.87
N ALA A 16 -39.27 0.52 -5.16
CA ALA A 16 -38.97 0.38 -3.72
C ALA A 16 -38.13 -0.80 -3.17
N ALA A 17 -37.31 -0.39 -2.19
CA ALA A 17 -36.71 -1.12 -1.05
C ALA A 17 -35.45 -1.96 -1.32
N ALA A 18 -34.47 -2.14 -0.43
CA ALA A 18 -34.03 -1.48 0.81
C ALA A 18 -32.73 -2.21 1.26
N ALA A 19 -31.92 -1.54 2.09
CA ALA A 19 -30.95 -2.08 3.07
C ALA A 19 -29.68 -2.81 2.58
N VAL A 20 -28.50 -2.33 3.03
CA VAL A 20 -27.47 -3.14 3.70
C VAL A 20 -26.69 -2.24 4.67
N LEU A 21 -26.51 -2.75 5.89
CA LEU A 21 -25.73 -2.25 7.01
C LEU A 21 -24.22 -2.54 6.85
N LEU A 22 -23.39 -1.83 7.62
CA LEU A 22 -22.45 -2.38 8.60
C LEU A 22 -20.97 -1.91 8.52
N SER A 23 -20.46 -1.63 9.72
CA SER A 23 -19.07 -1.78 10.24
C SER A 23 -18.00 -0.70 9.97
N CYS A 24 -17.78 0.13 10.99
CA CYS A 24 -16.46 0.60 11.43
C CYS A 24 -15.61 -0.57 11.95
N VAL A 25 -14.28 -0.57 11.73
CA VAL A 25 -13.21 -1.00 12.68
C VAL A 25 -11.80 -0.87 12.07
N THR A 26 -10.95 -0.13 12.79
CA THR A 26 -9.47 -0.16 12.97
C THR A 26 -8.47 0.06 11.83
N GLY A 27 -7.39 0.77 12.19
CA GLY A 27 -6.03 0.27 11.92
C GLY A 27 -5.03 1.29 11.38
N ALA A 28 -4.23 1.87 12.26
CA ALA A 28 -3.04 2.64 11.91
C ALA A 28 -1.93 1.71 11.36
N VAL A 29 -1.34 2.06 10.22
CA VAL A 29 -0.03 1.55 9.79
C VAL A 29 0.69 2.66 9.01
N ALA A 30 1.85 3.07 9.52
CA ALA A 30 2.82 3.89 8.79
C ALA A 30 3.56 3.03 7.76
N PRO A 31 4.10 3.64 6.68
CA PRO A 31 5.30 3.10 6.08
C PRO A 31 6.42 4.14 5.96
N SER A 32 7.53 3.73 6.55
CA SER A 32 8.94 3.96 6.25
C SER A 32 9.31 4.62 4.92
N SER A 33 10.13 5.65 5.06
CA SER A 33 11.26 6.10 4.24
C SER A 33 11.62 5.24 3.03
N ALA A 34 11.29 5.73 1.82
CA ALA A 34 11.91 5.30 0.58
C ALA A 34 13.01 6.30 0.18
N LEU A 35 14.22 5.78 -0.04
CA LEU A 35 15.40 6.50 -0.50
C LEU A 35 15.13 7.12 -1.88
N ALA A 36 15.05 8.45 -1.93
CA ALA A 36 15.03 9.21 -3.17
C ALA A 36 16.42 9.16 -3.82
N GLN A 37 16.51 8.49 -4.98
CA GLN A 37 17.68 8.59 -5.85
C GLN A 37 17.71 10.01 -6.44
N SER A 38 18.80 10.72 -6.17
CA SER A 38 19.09 12.03 -6.74
C SER A 38 19.17 11.96 -8.27
N ALA A 39 18.20 12.55 -8.96
CA ALA A 39 18.31 12.84 -10.38
C ALA A 39 19.28 14.01 -10.59
N LYS A 40 20.27 13.80 -11.46
CA LYS A 40 21.24 14.82 -11.90
C LYS A 40 20.52 16.01 -12.55
N PRO A 41 21.01 17.25 -12.37
CA PRO A 41 20.43 18.42 -13.02
C PRO A 41 20.65 18.35 -14.54
N ILE A 42 19.58 18.63 -15.28
CA ILE A 42 19.57 18.81 -16.74
C ILE A 42 20.04 20.24 -17.01
N ASP A 43 21.07 20.39 -17.86
CA ASP A 43 21.58 21.66 -18.35
C ASP A 43 20.47 22.52 -19.00
N PRO A 44 20.38 23.83 -18.70
CA PRO A 44 19.38 24.75 -19.28
C PRO A 44 19.71 25.17 -20.74
N GLY A 45 20.51 24.38 -21.46
CA GLY A 45 21.08 24.75 -22.76
C GLY A 45 20.39 24.17 -23.99
N THR A 46 19.44 23.24 -23.84
CA THR A 46 18.68 22.73 -25.00
C THR A 46 17.42 23.56 -25.18
N SER A 47 17.62 24.73 -25.78
CA SER A 47 16.57 25.56 -26.36
C SER A 47 15.88 24.79 -27.51
N VAL A 48 14.91 23.96 -27.15
CA VAL A 48 13.82 23.65 -28.08
C VAL A 48 13.19 24.99 -28.41
N SER A 49 13.46 25.49 -29.61
CA SER A 49 12.70 26.58 -30.20
C SER A 49 11.25 26.13 -30.30
N ALA A 50 10.49 26.38 -29.22
CA ALA A 50 9.06 26.51 -29.30
C ALA A 50 8.81 27.69 -30.23
N ARG A 51 8.64 27.40 -31.53
CA ARG A 51 7.95 28.32 -32.41
C ARG A 51 6.56 28.49 -31.81
N PRO A 52 6.17 29.67 -31.29
CA PRO A 52 4.77 29.90 -30.99
C PRO A 52 4.02 29.80 -32.32
N LEU A 53 3.12 28.82 -32.43
CA LEU A 53 2.15 28.74 -33.51
C LEU A 53 1.00 29.76 -33.33
N ASP A 54 1.16 30.73 -32.43
CA ASP A 54 0.24 31.84 -32.21
C ASP A 54 0.84 33.15 -32.78
N ALA A 55 1.00 33.20 -34.10
CA ALA A 55 1.06 34.46 -34.82
C ALA A 55 -0.25 34.61 -35.59
N ALA A 56 -1.16 35.41 -35.00
CA ALA A 56 -2.52 35.80 -35.42
C ALA A 56 -3.65 34.78 -35.10
N PRO A 57 -4.41 35.04 -34.01
CA PRO A 57 -5.76 35.60 -34.19
C PRO A 57 -6.08 36.72 -33.17
N SER A 58 -5.17 37.67 -32.97
CA SER A 58 -5.42 38.80 -32.06
C SER A 58 -6.47 39.77 -32.61
N SER A 59 -6.55 39.93 -33.93
CA SER A 59 -7.54 40.80 -34.59
C SER A 59 -8.95 40.18 -34.61
N GLU A 60 -9.07 38.89 -34.90
CA GLU A 60 -10.38 38.21 -34.98
C GLU A 60 -11.03 38.02 -33.62
N LYS A 61 -10.24 37.65 -32.58
CA LYS A 61 -10.75 37.59 -31.20
C LYS A 61 -11.16 38.97 -30.67
N SER A 62 -10.45 40.03 -31.08
CA SER A 62 -10.80 41.41 -30.73
C SER A 62 -12.09 41.87 -31.42
N ALA A 63 -12.28 41.50 -32.70
CA ALA A 63 -13.51 41.80 -33.45
C ALA A 63 -14.73 41.06 -32.87
N ASP A 64 -14.59 39.79 -32.52
CA ASP A 64 -15.63 39.00 -31.85
C ASP A 64 -16.00 39.58 -30.48
N ALA A 65 -15.01 39.95 -29.68
CA ALA A 65 -15.23 40.62 -28.39
C ALA A 65 -15.93 41.97 -28.55
N ALA A 66 -15.58 42.75 -29.59
CA ALA A 66 -16.23 44.01 -29.90
C ALA A 66 -17.70 43.83 -30.34
N LEU A 67 -18.00 42.80 -31.14
CA LEU A 67 -19.37 42.45 -31.52
C LEU A 67 -20.20 42.05 -30.30
N LYS A 68 -19.66 41.20 -29.42
CA LYS A 68 -20.28 40.79 -28.15
C LYS A 68 -20.54 41.98 -27.23
N ALA A 69 -19.58 42.90 -27.11
CA ALA A 69 -19.77 44.15 -26.36
C ALA A 69 -20.89 45.01 -26.97
N GLY A 70 -20.99 45.06 -28.30
CA GLY A 70 -22.07 45.76 -29.00
C GLY A 70 -23.47 45.20 -28.72
N PHE A 71 -23.61 43.88 -28.62
CA PHE A 71 -24.88 43.25 -28.22
C PHE A 71 -25.26 43.59 -26.77
N VAL A 72 -24.29 43.51 -25.85
CA VAL A 72 -24.49 43.84 -24.43
C VAL A 72 -24.95 45.29 -24.26
N GLU A 73 -24.36 46.22 -25.02
CA GLU A 73 -24.74 47.64 -24.93
C GLU A 73 -26.16 47.88 -25.46
N ARG A 74 -26.54 47.26 -26.58
CA ARG A 74 -27.92 47.34 -27.10
C ARG A 74 -28.93 46.75 -26.11
N GLN A 75 -28.58 45.64 -25.44
CA GLN A 75 -29.43 45.07 -24.39
C GLN A 75 -29.65 46.04 -23.24
N LYS A 76 -28.59 46.70 -22.74
CA LYS A 76 -28.71 47.69 -21.66
C LYS A 76 -29.64 48.84 -22.02
N VAL A 77 -29.59 49.31 -23.27
CA VAL A 77 -30.49 50.38 -23.74
C VAL A 77 -31.95 49.91 -23.71
N LEU A 78 -32.22 48.66 -24.09
CA LEU A 78 -33.58 48.08 -24.02
C LEU A 78 -34.05 47.89 -22.57
N ASP A 79 -33.15 47.50 -21.67
CA ASP A 79 -33.44 47.38 -20.24
C ASP A 79 -33.75 48.76 -19.64
N GLN A 80 -32.94 49.77 -19.93
CA GLN A 80 -33.18 51.15 -19.51
C GLN A 80 -34.54 51.68 -20.01
N ARG A 81 -34.89 51.42 -21.28
CA ARG A 81 -36.20 51.80 -21.83
C ARG A 81 -37.36 51.08 -21.16
N THR A 82 -37.15 49.84 -20.72
CA THR A 82 -38.13 49.08 -19.95
C THR A 82 -38.37 49.73 -18.59
N GLU A 83 -37.30 50.06 -17.88
CA GLU A 83 -37.37 50.73 -16.59
C GLU A 83 -38.00 52.12 -16.69
N GLU A 84 -37.62 52.91 -17.69
CA GLU A 84 -38.21 54.22 -17.94
C GLU A 84 -39.71 54.10 -18.25
N ASN A 85 -40.11 53.11 -19.05
CA ASN A 85 -41.52 52.88 -19.35
C ASN A 85 -42.33 52.54 -18.08
N ASN A 86 -41.79 51.67 -17.23
CA ASN A 86 -42.41 51.30 -15.95
C ASN A 86 -42.54 52.52 -15.03
N TYR A 87 -41.47 53.33 -14.91
CA TYR A 87 -41.47 54.55 -14.13
C TYR A 87 -42.53 55.55 -14.63
N ARG A 88 -42.54 55.83 -15.95
CA ARG A 88 -43.50 56.76 -16.56
C ARG A 88 -44.94 56.30 -16.38
N TYR A 89 -45.19 54.98 -16.45
CA TYR A 89 -46.50 54.42 -16.18
C TYR A 89 -46.90 54.60 -14.70
N GLY A 90 -46.00 54.33 -13.75
CA GLY A 90 -46.25 54.52 -12.32
C GLY A 90 -46.57 55.98 -11.96
N VAL A 91 -45.82 56.93 -12.51
CA VAL A 91 -46.10 58.38 -12.33
C VAL A 91 -47.48 58.74 -12.91
N LYS A 92 -47.76 58.34 -14.16
CA LYS A 92 -49.07 58.60 -14.78
C LYS A 92 -50.23 57.98 -14.00
N GLN A 93 -50.02 56.79 -13.44
CA GLN A 93 -51.03 56.13 -12.61
C GLN A 93 -51.36 56.97 -11.38
N HIS A 94 -50.35 57.50 -10.68
CA HIS A 94 -50.54 58.39 -9.54
C HIS A 94 -51.26 59.68 -9.95
N ASP A 95 -50.83 60.30 -11.06
CA ASP A 95 -51.43 61.53 -11.59
C ASP A 95 -52.90 61.32 -12.00
N CYS A 96 -53.26 60.16 -12.53
CA CYS A 96 -54.63 59.86 -12.94
C CYS A 96 -55.64 59.90 -11.79
N TYR A 97 -55.23 59.59 -10.56
CA TYR A 97 -56.12 59.65 -9.38
C TYR A 97 -56.52 61.08 -9.00
N SER A 98 -55.79 62.09 -9.48
CA SER A 98 -56.14 63.51 -9.29
C SER A 98 -57.14 64.05 -10.33
N LYS A 99 -57.56 63.24 -11.31
CA LYS A 99 -58.45 63.66 -12.42
C LYS A 99 -59.89 63.20 -12.21
N PHE A 100 -60.84 63.95 -12.74
CA PHE A 100 -62.26 63.61 -12.68
C PHE A 100 -62.61 62.30 -13.40
N PHE A 101 -61.99 62.00 -14.54
CA PHE A 101 -62.22 60.76 -15.31
C PHE A 101 -61.08 59.75 -15.11
N VAL A 102 -60.92 59.24 -13.88
CA VAL A 102 -59.83 58.33 -13.49
C VAL A 102 -59.75 57.09 -14.39
N ASN A 103 -60.88 56.40 -14.63
CA ASN A 103 -60.89 55.16 -15.41
C ASN A 103 -60.38 55.36 -16.85
N HIS A 104 -60.85 56.40 -17.53
CA HIS A 104 -60.38 56.73 -18.87
C HIS A 104 -58.88 57.09 -18.88
N CYS A 105 -58.41 57.83 -17.87
CA CYS A 105 -57.00 58.17 -17.72
C CYS A 105 -56.13 56.91 -17.54
N LEU A 106 -56.55 55.98 -16.67
CA LEU A 106 -55.83 54.72 -16.42
C LEU A 106 -55.77 53.84 -17.66
N ASP A 107 -56.86 53.74 -18.42
CA ASP A 107 -56.89 52.94 -19.65
C ASP A 107 -55.97 53.53 -20.72
N LYS A 108 -55.94 54.85 -20.87
CA LYS A 108 -54.99 55.52 -21.76
C LYS A 108 -53.53 55.26 -21.34
N ALA A 109 -53.21 55.41 -20.05
CA ALA A 109 -51.87 55.14 -19.53
C ALA A 109 -51.46 53.66 -19.73
N ARG A 110 -52.40 52.72 -19.57
CA ARG A 110 -52.15 51.29 -19.79
C ARG A 110 -51.92 50.97 -21.27
N ASN A 111 -52.64 51.61 -22.18
CA ASN A 111 -52.45 51.42 -23.61
C ASN A 111 -51.08 51.95 -24.05
N GLU A 112 -50.69 53.16 -23.62
CA GLU A 112 -49.35 53.71 -23.89
C GLU A 112 -48.23 52.81 -23.33
N MET A 113 -48.42 52.22 -22.14
CA MET A 113 -47.48 51.25 -21.57
C MET A 113 -47.41 49.96 -22.41
N ARG A 114 -48.55 49.43 -22.85
CA ARG A 114 -48.59 48.24 -23.72
C ARG A 114 -47.89 48.47 -25.04
N ASP A 115 -48.13 49.60 -25.69
CA ASP A 115 -47.54 49.93 -27.00
C ASP A 115 -46.01 50.02 -26.90
N ALA A 116 -45.50 50.72 -25.88
CA ALA A 116 -44.06 50.79 -25.63
C ALA A 116 -43.45 49.42 -25.30
N ARG A 117 -44.12 48.58 -24.51
CA ARG A 117 -43.65 47.21 -24.24
C ARG A 117 -43.65 46.33 -25.49
N GLN A 118 -44.59 46.51 -26.41
CA GLN A 118 -44.59 45.80 -27.68
C GLN A 118 -43.39 46.21 -28.54
N GLN A 119 -43.09 47.51 -28.61
CA GLN A 119 -41.91 48.00 -29.32
C GLN A 119 -40.60 47.44 -28.73
N ILE A 120 -40.45 47.52 -27.40
CA ILE A 120 -39.27 46.97 -26.71
C ILE A 120 -39.12 45.47 -26.98
N ARG A 121 -40.22 44.70 -26.93
CA ARG A 121 -40.20 43.26 -27.23
C ARG A 121 -39.79 42.97 -28.67
N GLN A 122 -40.26 43.75 -29.64
CA GLN A 122 -39.87 43.57 -31.05
C GLN A 122 -38.36 43.78 -31.24
N GLU A 123 -37.80 44.80 -30.58
CA GLU A 123 -36.36 45.07 -30.63
C GLU A 123 -35.53 44.01 -29.89
N GLN A 124 -36.03 43.49 -28.76
CA GLN A 124 -35.39 42.35 -28.05
C GLN A 124 -35.36 41.09 -28.92
N LEU A 125 -36.47 40.74 -29.57
CA LEU A 125 -36.52 39.59 -30.47
C LEU A 125 -35.56 39.74 -31.65
N ALA A 126 -35.47 40.95 -32.24
CA ALA A 126 -34.51 41.22 -33.31
C ALA A 126 -33.07 41.05 -32.83
N LEU A 127 -32.73 41.54 -31.62
CA LEU A 127 -31.40 41.36 -31.03
C LEU A 127 -31.08 39.87 -30.79
N ASP A 128 -32.03 39.11 -30.27
CA ASP A 128 -31.86 37.68 -30.00
C ASP A 128 -31.68 36.86 -31.29
N ASP A 129 -32.41 37.22 -32.35
CA ASP A 129 -32.28 36.58 -33.66
C ASP A 129 -30.90 36.87 -34.29
N GLU A 130 -30.38 38.09 -34.16
CA GLU A 130 -29.01 38.44 -34.56
C GLU A 130 -27.98 37.59 -33.80
N GLN A 131 -28.09 37.53 -32.47
CA GLN A 131 -27.17 36.73 -31.63
C GLN A 131 -27.21 35.25 -32.01
N ARG A 132 -28.41 34.71 -32.25
CA ARG A 132 -28.57 33.32 -32.66
C ARG A 132 -27.93 33.05 -34.02
N ALA A 133 -28.06 33.97 -34.97
CA ALA A 133 -27.45 33.88 -36.28
C ALA A 133 -25.91 33.90 -36.19
N GLU A 134 -25.33 34.80 -35.37
CA GLU A 134 -23.88 34.85 -35.16
C GLU A 134 -23.34 33.57 -34.49
N HIS A 135 -23.99 33.08 -33.45
CA HIS A 135 -23.60 31.79 -32.84
C HIS A 135 -23.75 30.60 -33.79
N ALA A 136 -24.70 30.63 -34.72
CA ALA A 136 -24.79 29.60 -35.76
C ALA A 136 -23.57 29.65 -36.69
N LYS A 137 -23.17 30.85 -37.15
CA LYS A 137 -21.96 31.05 -37.96
C LYS A 137 -20.70 30.58 -37.25
N GLU A 138 -20.53 30.93 -35.97
CA GLU A 138 -19.40 30.48 -35.15
C GLU A 138 -19.33 28.95 -35.09
N ARG A 139 -20.46 28.27 -34.85
CA ARG A 139 -20.52 26.80 -34.82
C ARG A 139 -20.15 26.19 -36.17
N ASP A 140 -20.65 26.76 -37.27
CA ASP A 140 -20.35 26.26 -38.61
C ASP A 140 -18.87 26.44 -38.96
N GLN A 141 -18.27 27.59 -38.60
CA GLN A 141 -16.83 27.84 -38.74
C GLN A 141 -16.00 26.84 -37.92
N GLN A 142 -16.34 26.64 -36.64
CA GLN A 142 -15.64 25.68 -35.79
C GLN A 142 -15.80 24.24 -36.30
N ALA A 143 -16.99 23.88 -36.79
CA ALA A 143 -17.23 22.57 -37.39
C ALA A 143 -16.40 22.39 -38.68
N ALA A 144 -16.29 23.43 -39.51
CA ALA A 144 -15.45 23.41 -40.71
C ALA A 144 -13.96 23.24 -40.36
N ILE A 145 -13.46 23.99 -39.37
CA ILE A 145 -12.07 23.87 -38.88
C ILE A 145 -11.81 22.44 -38.36
N LYS A 146 -12.69 21.91 -37.51
CA LYS A 146 -12.56 20.55 -36.97
C LYS A 146 -12.58 19.49 -38.08
N ARG A 147 -13.47 19.63 -39.06
CA ARG A 147 -13.53 18.73 -40.22
C ARG A 147 -12.25 18.80 -41.04
N ALA A 148 -11.72 20.00 -41.29
CA ALA A 148 -10.47 20.19 -42.01
C ALA A 148 -9.28 19.56 -41.27
N GLN A 149 -9.19 19.75 -39.95
CA GLN A 149 -8.18 19.10 -39.10
C GLN A 149 -8.30 17.57 -39.16
N TYR A 150 -9.51 17.03 -39.00
CA TYR A 150 -9.75 15.59 -39.05
C TYR A 150 -9.33 14.96 -40.39
N GLN A 151 -9.55 15.69 -41.50
CA GLN A 151 -9.16 15.27 -42.83
C GLN A 151 -7.64 15.37 -43.03
N ALA A 152 -7.02 16.46 -42.55
CA ALA A 152 -5.56 16.63 -42.60
C ALA A 152 -4.83 15.54 -41.79
N GLU A 153 -5.38 15.14 -40.65
CA GLU A 153 -4.83 14.09 -39.78
C GLU A 153 -5.21 12.67 -40.21
N ALA A 154 -6.16 12.50 -41.14
CA ALA A 154 -6.61 11.18 -41.60
C ALA A 154 -5.49 10.22 -42.04
N PRO A 155 -4.51 10.62 -42.88
CA PRO A 155 -3.42 9.72 -43.28
C PRO A 155 -2.53 9.33 -42.11
N GLN A 156 -2.23 10.26 -41.19
CA GLN A 156 -1.44 9.96 -40.00
C GLN A 156 -2.19 9.01 -39.05
N ARG A 157 -3.50 9.20 -38.86
CA ARG A 157 -4.34 8.29 -38.08
C ARG A 157 -4.37 6.90 -38.68
N ALA A 158 -4.54 6.77 -39.99
CA ALA A 158 -4.49 5.50 -40.69
C ALA A 158 -3.11 4.81 -40.56
N ALA A 159 -2.01 5.58 -40.67
CA ALA A 159 -0.67 5.05 -40.49
C ALA A 159 -0.42 4.56 -39.04
N ASN A 160 -0.88 5.31 -38.05
CA ASN A 160 -0.80 4.92 -36.63
C ASN A 160 -1.62 3.68 -36.34
N GLU A 161 -2.82 3.57 -36.90
CA GLU A 161 -3.67 2.38 -36.76
C GLU A 161 -3.01 1.15 -37.37
N GLN A 162 -2.47 1.27 -38.58
CA GLN A 162 -1.71 0.18 -39.22
C GLN A 162 -0.45 -0.20 -38.42
N ALA A 163 0.28 0.77 -37.87
CA ALA A 163 1.44 0.51 -37.03
C ALA A 163 1.05 -0.22 -35.73
N SER A 164 -0.07 0.18 -35.12
CA SER A 164 -0.61 -0.46 -33.93
C SER A 164 -1.04 -1.91 -34.20
N GLN A 165 -1.74 -2.16 -35.32
CA GLN A 165 -2.11 -3.51 -35.75
C GLN A 165 -0.89 -4.40 -35.95
N LYS A 166 0.13 -3.92 -36.68
CA LYS A 166 1.39 -4.66 -36.88
C LYS A 166 2.10 -4.97 -35.56
N ALA A 167 2.21 -3.97 -34.68
CA ALA A 167 2.84 -4.15 -33.37
C ALA A 167 2.08 -5.16 -32.49
N PHE A 168 0.75 -5.23 -32.60
CA PHE A 168 -0.06 -6.22 -31.91
C PHE A 168 0.18 -7.63 -32.45
N GLU A 169 0.16 -7.81 -33.78
CA GLU A 169 0.48 -9.09 -34.42
C GLU A 169 1.90 -9.56 -34.08
N ASP A 170 2.88 -8.67 -34.09
CA ASP A 170 4.27 -8.97 -33.70
C ASP A 170 4.36 -9.45 -32.26
N LYS A 171 3.67 -8.79 -31.34
CA LYS A 171 3.60 -9.21 -29.93
C LYS A 171 2.92 -10.56 -29.78
N GLN A 172 1.87 -10.86 -30.55
CA GLN A 172 1.24 -12.17 -30.53
C GLN A 172 2.22 -13.26 -31.00
N ARG A 173 2.94 -13.01 -32.10
CA ARG A 173 3.97 -13.94 -32.60
C ARG A 173 5.08 -14.17 -31.59
N GLN A 174 5.59 -13.11 -30.97
CA GLN A 174 6.62 -13.21 -29.93
C GLN A 174 6.12 -13.97 -28.70
N ASN A 175 4.86 -13.76 -28.28
CA ASN A 175 4.27 -14.50 -27.18
C ASN A 175 4.18 -16.00 -27.49
N ALA A 176 3.71 -16.35 -28.69
CA ALA A 176 3.63 -17.73 -29.15
C ALA A 176 5.02 -18.40 -29.18
N LEU A 177 6.05 -17.71 -29.69
CA LEU A 177 7.43 -18.21 -29.68
C LEU A 177 7.96 -18.38 -28.25
N ALA A 178 7.72 -17.40 -27.37
CA ALA A 178 8.14 -17.48 -25.97
C ALA A 178 7.38 -18.56 -25.18
N ALA A 179 6.13 -18.85 -25.55
CA ALA A 179 5.36 -19.97 -25.00
C ALA A 179 5.97 -21.30 -25.46
N ALA A 180 6.22 -21.46 -26.76
CA ALA A 180 6.86 -22.65 -27.31
C ALA A 180 8.25 -22.90 -26.70
N GLN A 181 9.06 -21.86 -26.49
CA GLN A 181 10.35 -21.97 -25.79
C GLN A 181 10.18 -22.43 -24.34
N ARG A 182 9.23 -21.83 -23.60
CA ARG A 182 8.95 -22.21 -22.20
C ARG A 182 8.48 -23.64 -22.06
N GLU A 183 7.70 -24.14 -23.02
CA GLU A 183 7.25 -25.52 -23.11
C GLU A 183 8.41 -26.47 -23.48
N GLY A 184 9.24 -26.09 -24.45
CA GLY A 184 10.44 -26.85 -24.82
C GLY A 184 11.45 -26.98 -23.68
N GLU A 185 11.62 -25.94 -22.86
CA GLU A 185 12.50 -25.93 -21.68
C GLU A 185 11.85 -26.53 -20.42
N ALA A 186 10.53 -26.74 -20.40
CA ALA A 186 9.81 -27.28 -19.25
C ALA A 186 10.40 -28.60 -18.69
N PRO A 187 10.75 -29.62 -19.51
CA PRO A 187 11.35 -30.85 -18.99
C PRO A 187 12.72 -30.61 -18.36
N GLN A 188 13.55 -29.74 -18.95
CA GLN A 188 14.86 -29.41 -18.38
C GLN A 188 14.73 -28.62 -17.08
N ARG A 189 13.79 -27.67 -17.01
CA ARG A 189 13.47 -26.96 -15.75
C ARG A 189 12.98 -27.92 -14.67
N ALA A 190 12.12 -28.87 -15.01
CA ALA A 190 11.66 -29.89 -14.07
C ALA A 190 12.80 -30.80 -13.60
N ALA A 191 13.73 -31.19 -14.48
CA ALA A 191 14.91 -31.96 -14.11
C ALA A 191 15.85 -31.17 -13.18
N ASN A 192 16.09 -29.90 -13.50
CA ASN A 192 16.90 -29.01 -12.66
C ASN A 192 16.28 -28.80 -11.28
N GLN A 193 14.96 -28.62 -11.20
CA GLN A 193 14.23 -28.51 -9.93
C GLN A 193 14.39 -29.78 -9.09
N LYS A 194 14.16 -30.96 -9.69
CA LYS A 194 14.35 -32.24 -8.99
C LYS A 194 15.78 -32.41 -8.47
N ALA A 195 16.78 -32.05 -9.27
CA ALA A 195 18.18 -32.12 -8.87
C ALA A 195 18.50 -31.15 -7.72
N TYR A 196 17.89 -29.96 -7.72
CA TYR A 196 18.02 -29.00 -6.63
C TYR A 196 17.38 -29.51 -5.33
N ASP A 197 16.15 -30.00 -5.42
CA ASP A 197 15.40 -30.53 -4.27
C ASP A 197 16.13 -31.73 -3.64
N GLN A 198 16.73 -32.60 -4.46
CA GLN A 198 17.58 -33.70 -3.99
C GLN A 198 18.80 -33.19 -3.21
N LYS A 199 19.51 -32.19 -3.75
CA LYS A 199 20.66 -31.58 -3.04
C LYS A 199 20.26 -30.96 -1.71
N GLN A 200 19.09 -30.32 -1.66
CA GLN A 200 18.57 -29.75 -0.42
C GLN A 200 18.25 -30.83 0.61
N ALA A 201 17.57 -31.91 0.20
CA ALA A 201 17.27 -33.04 1.06
C ALA A 201 18.55 -33.73 1.60
N ASP A 202 19.57 -33.91 0.75
CA ASP A 202 20.84 -34.49 1.15
C ASP A 202 21.61 -33.58 2.11
N TYR A 203 21.57 -32.27 1.90
CA TYR A 203 22.17 -31.31 2.82
C TYR A 203 21.47 -31.34 4.19
N GLN A 204 20.13 -31.37 4.19
CA GLN A 204 19.35 -31.47 5.42
C GLN A 204 19.67 -32.76 6.20
N LYS A 205 19.73 -33.91 5.51
CA LYS A 205 20.14 -35.18 6.13
C LYS A 205 21.52 -35.09 6.78
N LYS A 206 22.49 -34.47 6.10
CA LYS A 206 23.85 -34.29 6.67
C LYS A 206 23.83 -33.45 7.94
N LEU A 207 23.01 -32.40 7.99
CA LEU A 207 22.84 -31.58 9.19
C LEU A 207 22.21 -32.38 10.34
N ASP A 208 21.18 -33.17 10.04
CA ASP A 208 20.49 -33.99 11.04
C ASP A 208 21.42 -35.10 11.58
N GLU A 209 22.19 -35.75 10.70
CA GLU A 209 23.22 -36.72 11.11
C GLU A 209 24.34 -36.07 11.93
N ALA A 210 24.77 -34.86 11.58
CA ALA A 210 25.77 -34.13 12.36
C ALA A 210 25.23 -33.75 13.73
N ARG A 211 23.96 -33.35 13.83
CA ARG A 211 23.28 -33.07 15.10
C ARG A 211 23.16 -34.34 15.95
N ALA A 212 22.73 -35.45 15.36
CA ALA A 212 22.61 -36.73 16.04
C ALA A 212 23.96 -37.21 16.61
N ARG A 213 25.03 -37.11 15.80
CA ARG A 213 26.40 -37.38 16.26
C ARG A 213 26.81 -36.45 17.40
N GLY A 214 26.55 -35.15 17.27
CA GLY A 214 26.87 -34.19 18.34
C GLY A 214 26.16 -34.49 19.67
N VAL A 215 24.92 -34.99 19.62
CA VAL A 215 24.17 -35.44 20.80
C VAL A 215 24.79 -36.71 21.40
N GLN A 216 25.13 -37.70 20.58
CA GLN A 216 25.79 -38.92 21.05
C GLN A 216 27.15 -38.62 21.68
N ASP A 217 27.97 -37.80 21.03
CA ASP A 217 29.28 -37.40 21.56
C ASP A 217 29.14 -36.62 22.89
N ALA A 218 28.07 -35.81 23.04
CA ALA A 218 27.78 -35.13 24.30
C ALA A 218 27.42 -36.13 25.42
N GLN A 219 26.55 -37.09 25.14
CA GLN A 219 26.20 -38.16 26.08
C GLN A 219 27.43 -38.98 26.48
N GLU A 220 28.29 -39.35 25.53
CA GLU A 220 29.51 -40.10 25.83
C GLU A 220 30.48 -39.28 26.70
N ARG A 221 30.58 -37.97 26.47
CA ARG A 221 31.37 -37.08 27.35
C ARG A 221 30.81 -37.03 28.76
N ASP A 222 29.49 -36.92 28.92
CA ASP A 222 28.83 -36.89 30.22
C ASP A 222 29.02 -38.22 30.97
N GLU A 223 28.86 -39.37 30.30
CA GLU A 223 29.11 -40.69 30.88
C GLU A 223 30.58 -40.87 31.29
N LYS A 224 31.53 -40.43 30.47
CA LYS A 224 32.96 -40.47 30.80
C LYS A 224 33.29 -39.58 32.00
N ALA A 225 32.69 -38.40 32.08
CA ALA A 225 32.84 -37.50 33.22
C ALA A 225 32.30 -38.16 34.50
N GLN A 226 31.10 -38.74 34.47
CA GLN A 226 30.52 -39.46 35.62
C GLN A 226 31.39 -40.64 36.06
N ARG A 227 31.92 -41.44 35.12
CA ARG A 227 32.84 -42.55 35.44
C ARG A 227 34.15 -42.05 36.07
N PHE A 228 34.67 -40.93 35.60
CA PHE A 228 35.86 -40.32 36.19
C PHE A 228 35.59 -39.85 37.62
N GLU A 229 34.47 -39.17 37.86
CA GLU A 229 34.05 -38.76 39.21
C GLU A 229 33.85 -39.95 40.16
N GLN A 230 33.18 -41.01 39.71
CA GLN A 230 33.04 -42.25 40.48
C GLN A 230 34.39 -42.84 40.85
N LYS A 231 35.32 -42.93 39.89
CA LYS A 231 36.68 -43.45 40.13
C LYS A 231 37.47 -42.60 41.13
N GLN A 232 37.28 -41.27 41.10
CA GLN A 232 37.88 -40.37 42.10
C GLN A 232 37.31 -40.62 43.50
N GLN A 233 35.99 -40.81 43.61
CA GLN A 233 35.32 -41.12 44.88
C GLN A 233 35.77 -42.48 45.43
N GLU A 234 35.80 -43.52 44.59
CA GLU A 234 36.28 -44.85 44.97
C GLU A 234 37.75 -44.82 45.42
N ALA A 235 38.61 -44.10 44.70
CA ALA A 235 40.00 -43.94 45.08
C ALA A 235 40.16 -43.21 46.43
N ALA A 236 39.32 -42.20 46.70
CA ALA A 236 39.29 -41.50 47.99
C ALA A 236 38.80 -42.40 49.13
N GLN A 237 37.73 -43.19 48.90
CA GLN A 237 37.22 -44.15 49.86
C GLN A 237 38.25 -45.23 50.18
N HIS A 238 38.92 -45.79 49.15
CA HIS A 238 39.94 -46.80 49.36
C HIS A 238 41.15 -46.27 50.14
N ARG A 239 41.61 -45.04 49.86
CA ARG A 239 42.64 -44.38 50.66
C ARG A 239 42.22 -44.25 52.13
N ALA A 240 41.00 -43.77 52.38
CA ALA A 240 40.46 -43.65 53.73
C ALA A 240 40.37 -45.01 54.45
N GLU A 241 39.95 -46.07 53.75
CA GLU A 241 39.89 -47.43 54.30
C GLU A 241 41.29 -47.96 54.67
N VAL A 242 42.28 -47.77 53.79
CA VAL A 242 43.66 -48.18 54.03
C VAL A 242 44.25 -47.41 55.22
N GLU A 243 44.05 -46.09 55.29
CA GLU A 243 44.48 -45.27 56.42
C GLU A 243 43.80 -45.70 57.73
N ALA A 244 42.50 -46.02 57.70
CA ALA A 244 41.78 -46.54 58.86
C ALA A 244 42.34 -47.89 59.32
N ARG A 245 42.61 -48.80 58.39
CA ARG A 245 43.21 -50.11 58.68
C ARG A 245 44.63 -49.98 59.24
N GLN A 246 45.42 -49.03 58.74
CA GLN A 246 46.75 -48.72 59.30
C GLN A 246 46.66 -48.16 60.72
N LYS A 247 45.74 -47.22 60.99
CA LYS A 247 45.50 -46.69 62.34
C LYS A 247 45.05 -47.78 63.31
N GLU A 248 44.15 -48.66 62.88
CA GLU A 248 43.69 -49.79 63.70
C GLU A 248 44.83 -50.78 63.98
N ALA A 249 45.65 -51.11 62.97
CA ALA A 249 46.83 -51.96 63.15
C ALA A 249 47.86 -51.32 64.10
N ALA A 250 48.11 -50.00 63.97
CA ALA A 250 48.98 -49.26 64.87
C ALA A 250 48.44 -49.24 66.31
N ARG A 251 47.13 -49.06 66.50
CA ARG A 251 46.48 -49.14 67.82
C ARG A 251 46.65 -50.53 68.43
N LYS A 252 46.36 -51.59 67.69
CA LYS A 252 46.57 -52.99 68.15
C LYS A 252 48.04 -53.28 68.47
N ALA A 253 48.98 -52.70 67.73
CA ALA A 253 50.42 -52.83 68.02
C ALA A 253 50.83 -52.09 69.30
N GLN A 254 50.32 -50.88 69.53
CA GLN A 254 50.52 -50.13 70.77
C GLN A 254 49.91 -50.85 71.98
N GLU A 255 48.69 -51.39 71.84
CA GLU A 255 48.04 -52.20 72.87
C GLU A 255 48.89 -53.44 73.23
N LYS A 256 49.42 -54.17 72.24
CA LYS A 256 50.33 -55.31 72.47
C LYS A 256 51.64 -54.89 73.13
N ALA A 257 52.23 -53.76 72.73
CA ALA A 257 53.46 -53.24 73.34
C ALA A 257 53.24 -52.85 74.81
N GLN A 258 52.12 -52.21 75.13
CA GLN A 258 51.74 -51.91 76.51
C GLN A 258 51.51 -53.17 77.34
N GLN A 259 50.86 -54.20 76.78
CA GLN A 259 50.70 -55.50 77.44
C GLN A 259 52.05 -56.16 77.72
N GLN A 260 52.98 -56.19 76.76
CA GLN A 260 54.32 -56.74 76.95
C GLN A 260 55.15 -55.96 77.97
N GLU A 261 55.01 -54.63 78.02
CA GLU A 261 55.65 -53.82 79.07
C GLU A 261 55.07 -54.11 80.45
N GLN A 262 53.74 -54.27 80.57
CA GLN A 262 53.09 -54.69 81.80
C GLN A 262 53.57 -56.08 82.24
N GLU A 263 53.63 -57.06 81.34
CA GLU A 263 54.17 -58.40 81.62
C GLU A 263 55.65 -58.35 82.02
N ARG A 264 56.49 -57.52 81.38
CA ARG A 264 57.89 -57.31 81.81
C ARG A 264 57.97 -56.70 83.20
N GLN A 265 57.13 -55.73 83.52
CA GLN A 265 57.08 -55.14 84.85
C GLN A 265 56.62 -56.16 85.91
N GLU A 266 55.64 -57.00 85.59
CA GLU A 266 55.21 -58.10 86.46
C GLU A 266 56.31 -59.15 86.66
N GLN A 267 57.00 -59.57 85.60
CA GLN A 267 58.15 -60.48 85.72
C GLN A 267 59.30 -59.86 86.53
N LEU A 268 59.59 -58.58 86.35
CA LEU A 268 60.58 -57.86 87.16
C LEU A 268 60.17 -57.81 88.64
N LYS A 269 58.89 -57.53 88.94
CA LYS A 269 58.35 -57.60 90.32
C LYS A 269 58.46 -59.02 90.89
N LEU A 270 58.12 -60.05 90.13
CA LEU A 270 58.23 -61.45 90.56
C LEU A 270 59.69 -61.84 90.83
N LYS A 271 60.62 -61.40 89.98
CA LYS A 271 62.06 -61.65 90.14
C LYS A 271 62.63 -60.91 91.35
N GLN A 272 62.15 -59.69 91.62
CA GLN A 272 62.50 -58.92 92.81
C GLN A 272 61.93 -59.58 94.09
N GLN A 273 60.72 -60.13 94.05
CA GLN A 273 60.16 -60.96 95.13
C GLN A 273 60.94 -62.26 95.34
N GLN A 274 61.36 -62.95 94.27
CA GLN A 274 62.19 -64.15 94.38
C GLN A 274 63.59 -63.83 94.94
N GLN A 275 64.21 -62.71 94.58
CA GLN A 275 65.46 -62.27 95.21
C GLN A 275 65.28 -61.93 96.70
N GLN A 276 64.15 -61.33 97.09
CA GLN A 276 63.84 -61.11 98.50
C GLN A 276 63.59 -62.43 99.26
N GLN A 277 62.99 -63.44 98.62
CA GLN A 277 62.82 -64.78 99.23
C GLN A 277 64.14 -65.56 99.32
N GLN A 278 65.04 -65.45 98.34
CA GLN A 278 66.38 -66.07 98.41
C GLN A 278 67.27 -65.41 99.48
N GLN A 279 67.07 -64.13 99.80
CA GLN A 279 67.73 -63.49 100.95
C GLN A 279 67.12 -63.89 102.31
N GLN A 280 65.93 -64.50 102.34
CA GLN A 280 65.26 -64.93 103.58
C GLN A 280 65.43 -66.42 103.90
N GLN A 281 65.94 -67.25 102.98
CA GLN A 281 66.12 -68.70 103.19
C GLN A 281 67.59 -69.16 103.26
N GLY A 282 68.52 -68.21 103.40
CA GLY A 282 69.94 -68.47 103.69
C GLY A 282 70.36 -67.86 105.02
N LYS A 283 69.61 -68.16 106.09
CA LYS A 283 70.02 -68.05 107.50
C LYS A 283 69.75 -69.37 108.17
#